data_AF-A0AA41DA02-F1
#
_entry.id   AF-A0AA41DA02-F1
#
_cell.length_a   1.000
_cell.length_b   1.000
_cell.length_c   1.000
_cell.angle_alpha   90.00
_cell.angle_beta   90.00
_cell.angle_gamma   90.00
#
_symmetry.space_group_name_H-M   'P 1'
#
loop_
_entity.id
_entity.type
_entity.pdbx_description
1 polymer ?
#
loop_
_entity_poly.entity_id
_entity_poly.type
_entity_poly.pdbx_seq_one_letter_code
_entity_poly.pdbx_strand_id
1 'polypeptide(L)'
;MKHFVLLLSVISLLVACGRQREAQVVGDSATLGERMEEKHDTLSAREEIILPEVSLLKASDVILAKELLYDKYTLDDVYPYKDTVRSFKWEVMRKCLAYIENMQQDSVRWVVLQNYRNLNSEAPLVRRYVRNAYHRVADTLGVERYQSVPLYLLTDTLTPERYGRDGTIAYLQGREGSFCRILPATFEEEWLVPERYLKPLADTTVFHHVIFVDRRDQNIATLERTGRGEWKIRSMNPATTGRHVPPYAQETPLGMYLVQQKKTRMVFLKDGSAETGGYAPYASRFTNGAYIHGVPVNVPRTAMIEYSWSLGTTPRSHMCVRNATSHSKFIFDWAPVEQALVVVIE
;
A
#
# COMPACT_ATOMS: atom_id res chain seq x y z
N MET A 1 15.56 24.32 -9.34
CA MET A 1 16.89 23.70 -9.47
C MET A 1 17.24 23.03 -8.16
N LYS A 2 17.61 21.73 -8.22
CA LYS A 2 18.17 20.88 -7.15
C LYS A 2 17.19 20.65 -5.97
N HIS A 3 16.60 19.48 -5.69
CA HIS A 3 16.99 18.09 -5.89
C HIS A 3 15.72 17.24 -6.03
N PHE A 4 15.58 16.46 -7.11
CA PHE A 4 14.47 15.51 -7.26
C PHE A 4 14.93 14.33 -8.13
N VAL A 5 15.94 13.61 -7.63
CA VAL A 5 16.36 12.30 -8.14
C VAL A 5 16.97 11.56 -6.96
N LEU A 6 16.17 10.76 -6.25
CA LEU A 6 16.66 9.59 -5.53
C LEU A 6 15.46 8.73 -5.12
N LEU A 7 14.93 7.95 -6.05
CA LEU A 7 14.16 6.74 -5.73
C LEU A 7 14.25 5.75 -6.89
N LEU A 8 15.48 5.47 -7.34
CA LEU A 8 15.80 4.49 -8.39
C LEU A 8 17.30 4.16 -8.33
N SER A 9 17.69 3.43 -7.30
CA SER A 9 18.97 2.69 -7.07
C SER A 9 19.01 2.51 -5.54
N VAL A 10 18.93 1.31 -4.97
CA VAL A 10 19.92 0.24 -5.02
C VAL A 10 19.23 -1.07 -4.63
N ILE A 11 19.13 -2.03 -5.54
CA ILE A 11 18.97 -3.45 -5.18
C ILE A 11 19.99 -4.20 -6.03
N SER A 12 21.18 -4.41 -5.48
CA SER A 12 22.16 -5.38 -5.97
C SER A 12 23.18 -5.67 -4.89
N LEU A 13 23.38 -6.98 -4.66
CA LEU A 13 24.44 -7.65 -3.91
C LEU A 13 24.25 -7.73 -2.39
N LEU A 14 23.92 -8.94 -1.93
CA LEU A 14 24.71 -9.67 -0.91
C LEU A 14 24.26 -11.15 -0.91
N VAL A 15 25.04 -12.02 -1.55
CA VAL A 15 25.07 -13.47 -1.26
C VAL A 15 26.52 -13.92 -1.20
N ALA A 16 26.82 -14.58 -0.08
CA ALA A 16 27.87 -15.56 0.19
C ALA A 16 29.35 -15.13 0.10
N CYS A 17 30.00 -15.12 1.27
CA CYS A 17 31.27 -15.80 1.42
C CYS A 17 31.40 -16.33 2.86
N GLY A 18 30.94 -17.57 3.06
CA GLY A 18 31.31 -18.35 4.23
C GLY A 18 32.72 -18.88 4.03
N ARG A 19 33.60 -18.67 5.01
CA ARG A 19 34.92 -19.31 5.06
C ARG A 19 35.02 -20.06 6.38
N GLN A 20 35.11 -21.38 6.26
CA GLN A 20 35.23 -22.35 7.33
C GLN A 20 36.47 -22.07 8.19
N ARG A 21 36.32 -22.25 9.50
CA ARG A 21 37.44 -22.39 10.43
C ARG A 21 37.92 -23.84 10.40
N GLU A 22 39.18 -24.03 10.03
CA GLU A 22 39.93 -25.26 10.29
C GLU A 22 40.16 -25.40 11.80
N ALA A 23 39.90 -26.59 12.34
CA ALA A 23 40.39 -27.02 13.63
C ALA A 23 41.23 -28.27 13.43
N GLN A 24 42.55 -28.08 13.50
CA GLN A 24 43.57 -29.10 13.62
C GLN A 24 43.55 -29.66 15.04
N VAL A 25 43.43 -30.99 15.20
CA VAL A 25 43.87 -31.69 16.41
C VAL A 25 44.68 -32.92 15.97
N VAL A 26 45.89 -32.98 16.51
CA VAL A 26 46.92 -34.02 16.36
C VAL A 26 46.70 -35.12 17.41
N GLY A 27 46.97 -36.38 17.06
CA GLY A 27 47.10 -37.48 18.03
C GLY A 27 47.31 -38.85 17.37
N ASP A 28 48.53 -39.39 17.50
CA ASP A 28 49.05 -40.65 16.97
C ASP A 28 48.41 -41.94 17.51
N SER A 29 48.53 -43.03 16.72
CA SER A 29 49.14 -44.33 17.09
C SER A 29 48.34 -45.61 16.77
N ALA A 30 48.95 -46.41 15.88
CA ALA A 30 49.09 -47.88 15.84
C ALA A 30 47.89 -48.85 15.92
N THR A 31 47.64 -49.47 14.75
CA THR A 31 47.39 -50.91 14.45
C THR A 31 46.94 -51.88 15.54
N LEU A 32 45.85 -52.62 15.26
CA LEU A 32 45.79 -54.10 15.24
C LEU A 32 44.48 -54.53 14.56
N GLY A 33 44.58 -55.39 13.54
CA GLY A 33 43.43 -55.84 12.75
C GLY A 33 42.69 -57.00 13.39
N GLU A 34 41.43 -57.17 13.00
CA GLU A 34 40.83 -58.46 12.66
C GLU A 34 39.41 -58.30 12.06
N ARG A 35 39.30 -58.77 10.81
CA ARG A 35 38.22 -59.60 10.24
C ARG A 35 36.75 -59.12 10.25
N MET A 36 36.31 -58.78 9.03
CA MET A 36 34.99 -58.98 8.40
C MET A 36 33.89 -59.68 9.22
N GLU A 37 32.73 -59.01 9.31
CA GLU A 37 31.48 -59.56 8.78
C GLU A 37 30.50 -58.41 8.44
N GLU A 38 30.21 -58.24 7.14
CA GLU A 38 29.15 -57.39 6.63
C GLU A 38 27.78 -57.99 6.95
N LYS A 39 26.90 -57.18 7.55
CA LYS A 39 25.45 -57.33 7.34
C LYS A 39 24.82 -55.95 7.21
N HIS A 40 24.37 -55.69 5.99
CA HIS A 40 23.70 -54.48 5.54
C HIS A 40 22.55 -54.08 6.46
N ASP A 41 22.71 -52.95 7.14
CA ASP A 41 21.59 -52.20 7.71
C ASP A 41 21.14 -51.20 6.64
N THR A 42 19.95 -51.42 6.10
CA THR A 42 19.39 -50.60 5.00
C THR A 42 18.87 -49.30 5.62
N LEU A 43 19.77 -48.34 5.80
CA LEU A 43 19.41 -46.97 6.12
C LEU A 43 18.59 -46.40 4.96
N SER A 44 17.27 -46.37 5.17
CA SER A 44 16.30 -45.59 4.43
C SER A 44 16.83 -44.17 4.22
N ALA A 45 17.35 -43.89 3.02
CA ALA A 45 17.62 -42.54 2.58
C ALA A 45 16.29 -41.78 2.62
N ARG A 46 16.13 -40.92 3.63
CA ARG A 46 15.09 -39.88 3.59
C ARG A 46 15.48 -38.97 2.44
N GLU A 47 14.78 -39.10 1.33
CA GLU A 47 14.75 -38.06 0.31
C GLU A 47 14.28 -36.78 1.00
N GLU A 48 15.21 -35.87 1.29
CA GLU A 48 14.87 -34.50 1.59
C GLU A 48 14.13 -33.95 0.38
N ILE A 49 12.82 -33.84 0.49
CA ILE A 49 12.00 -33.11 -0.45
C ILE A 49 12.44 -31.65 -0.34
N ILE A 50 13.38 -31.24 -1.18
CA ILE A 50 13.72 -29.84 -1.39
C ILE A 50 12.50 -29.21 -2.05
N LEU A 51 11.57 -28.70 -1.25
CA LEU A 51 10.50 -27.82 -1.72
C LEU A 51 11.19 -26.66 -2.46
N PRO A 52 10.84 -26.38 -3.72
CA PRO A 52 11.48 -25.31 -4.46
C PRO A 52 11.26 -24.00 -3.71
N GLU A 53 12.36 -23.36 -3.33
CA GLU A 53 12.35 -21.99 -2.81
C GLU A 53 11.65 -21.12 -3.85
N VAL A 54 10.46 -20.61 -3.53
CA VAL A 54 9.65 -19.85 -4.48
C VAL A 54 10.41 -18.57 -4.80
N SER A 55 10.96 -18.47 -6.00
CA SER A 55 11.69 -17.30 -6.46
C SER A 55 10.83 -16.04 -6.36
N LEU A 56 11.43 -14.90 -6.02
CA LEU A 56 10.69 -13.63 -6.00
C LEU A 56 10.28 -13.25 -7.43
N LEU A 57 9.02 -12.87 -7.60
CA LEU A 57 8.48 -12.38 -8.87
C LEU A 57 9.16 -11.06 -9.26
N LYS A 58 9.56 -10.95 -10.52
CA LYS A 58 9.96 -9.70 -11.16
C LYS A 58 8.76 -9.12 -11.90
N ALA A 59 8.86 -7.83 -12.26
CA ALA A 59 7.83 -7.17 -13.07
C ALA A 59 7.59 -7.87 -14.43
N SER A 60 8.63 -8.47 -15.03
CA SER A 60 8.55 -9.25 -16.27
C SER A 60 7.70 -10.51 -16.13
N ASP A 61 7.58 -11.04 -14.91
CA ASP A 61 6.90 -12.30 -14.63
C ASP A 61 5.40 -12.06 -14.38
N VAL A 62 5.00 -10.80 -14.21
CA VAL A 62 3.60 -10.40 -14.05
C VAL A 62 2.93 -10.33 -15.41
N ILE A 63 1.89 -11.13 -15.62
CA ILE A 63 1.05 -11.15 -16.81
C ILE A 63 -0.24 -10.38 -16.51
N LEU A 64 -0.60 -9.48 -17.42
CA LEU A 64 -1.83 -8.69 -17.34
C LEU A 64 -2.77 -9.11 -18.46
N ALA A 65 -3.98 -9.55 -18.12
CA ALA A 65 -5.03 -9.87 -19.07
C ALA A 65 -6.23 -8.94 -18.89
N LYS A 66 -6.79 -8.42 -19.99
CA LYS A 66 -8.01 -7.59 -19.92
C LYS A 66 -9.24 -8.47 -19.85
N GLU A 67 -9.92 -8.45 -18.70
CA GLU A 67 -11.18 -9.15 -18.48
C GLU A 67 -12.06 -8.26 -17.60
N LEU A 68 -12.60 -7.22 -18.24
CA LEU A 68 -13.33 -6.15 -17.57
C LEU A 68 -14.63 -6.70 -16.96
N LEU A 69 -14.83 -6.43 -15.67
CA LEU A 69 -16.11 -6.61 -15.00
C LEU A 69 -16.95 -5.34 -15.05
N TYR A 70 -16.33 -4.21 -15.39
CA TYR A 70 -16.97 -2.93 -15.64
C TYR A 70 -16.33 -2.26 -16.86
N ASP A 71 -17.15 -1.96 -17.87
CA ASP A 71 -16.71 -1.51 -19.20
C ASP A 71 -17.22 -0.10 -19.59
N LYS A 72 -18.11 0.48 -18.78
CA LYS A 72 -18.70 1.79 -19.06
C LYS A 72 -17.67 2.92 -18.81
N TYR A 73 -17.49 3.80 -19.79
CA TYR A 73 -16.47 4.86 -19.78
C TYR A 73 -15.02 4.33 -19.74
N THR A 74 -14.81 3.12 -20.27
CA THR A 74 -13.47 2.56 -20.39
C THR A 74 -12.58 3.43 -21.27
N LEU A 75 -11.35 3.64 -20.82
CA LEU A 75 -10.30 4.30 -21.59
C LEU A 75 -9.46 3.26 -22.34
N ASP A 76 -8.89 3.64 -23.47
CA ASP A 76 -7.82 2.87 -24.12
C ASP A 76 -6.55 2.89 -23.25
N ASP A 77 -5.60 1.96 -23.53
CA ASP A 77 -4.31 1.94 -22.80
C ASP A 77 -3.55 3.26 -22.92
N VAL A 78 -3.67 3.86 -24.10
CA VAL A 78 -3.09 5.14 -24.49
C VAL A 78 -4.21 5.94 -25.13
N TYR A 79 -4.47 7.14 -24.62
CA TYR A 79 -5.62 7.95 -25.04
C TYR A 79 -5.25 9.43 -25.17
N PRO A 80 -5.88 10.17 -26.11
CA PRO A 80 -5.62 11.58 -26.30
C PRO A 80 -6.19 12.43 -25.16
N TYR A 81 -5.48 13.49 -24.77
CA TYR A 81 -5.97 14.51 -23.86
C TYR A 81 -5.46 15.90 -24.26
N LYS A 82 -6.35 16.69 -24.88
CA LYS A 82 -6.02 18.00 -25.47
C LYS A 82 -4.84 17.89 -26.44
N ASP A 83 -3.74 18.58 -26.14
CA ASP A 83 -2.47 18.64 -26.86
C ASP A 83 -1.44 17.61 -26.39
N THR A 84 -1.86 16.68 -25.52
CA THR A 84 -1.00 15.64 -24.94
C THR A 84 -1.61 14.25 -25.09
N VAL A 85 -0.81 13.22 -24.81
CA VAL A 85 -1.24 11.82 -24.77
C VAL A 85 -1.04 11.30 -23.36
N ARG A 86 -2.01 10.50 -22.89
CA ARG A 86 -2.00 9.87 -21.57
C ARG A 86 -2.04 8.36 -21.69
N SER A 87 -1.63 7.69 -20.64
CA SER A 87 -1.61 6.23 -20.62
C SER A 87 -1.74 5.65 -19.23
N PHE A 88 -2.22 4.41 -19.17
CA PHE A 88 -2.05 3.59 -17.99
C PHE A 88 -0.58 3.19 -17.85
N LYS A 89 0.00 3.39 -16.67
CA LYS A 89 1.42 3.09 -16.39
C LYS A 89 1.63 1.61 -16.12
N TRP A 90 1.32 0.75 -17.09
CA TRP A 90 1.34 -0.71 -16.93
C TRP A 90 2.66 -1.25 -16.39
N GLU A 91 3.80 -0.71 -16.83
CA GLU A 91 5.11 -1.11 -16.32
C GLU A 91 5.33 -0.78 -14.84
N VAL A 92 4.80 0.35 -14.37
CA VAL A 92 4.82 0.72 -12.95
C VAL A 92 3.88 -0.21 -12.17
N MET A 93 2.69 -0.47 -12.72
CA MET A 93 1.71 -1.38 -12.10
C MET A 93 2.28 -2.79 -11.97
N ARG A 94 2.94 -3.35 -12.99
CA ARG A 94 3.60 -4.68 -12.91
C ARG A 94 4.63 -4.74 -11.79
N LYS A 95 5.46 -3.71 -11.62
CA LYS A 95 6.43 -3.62 -10.51
C LYS A 95 5.74 -3.64 -9.15
N CYS A 96 4.67 -2.85 -9.00
CA CYS A 96 3.89 -2.82 -7.76
C CYS A 96 3.20 -4.17 -7.48
N LEU A 97 2.63 -4.83 -8.49
CA LEU A 97 1.97 -6.13 -8.33
C LEU A 97 2.96 -7.23 -7.97
N ALA A 98 4.13 -7.27 -8.62
CA ALA A 98 5.20 -8.20 -8.25
C ALA A 98 5.61 -8.00 -6.78
N TYR A 99 5.79 -6.75 -6.35
CA TYR A 99 6.06 -6.42 -4.95
C TYR A 99 4.93 -6.87 -4.02
N ILE A 100 3.67 -6.58 -4.37
CA ILE A 100 2.48 -6.97 -3.60
C ILE A 100 2.36 -8.49 -3.47
N GLU A 101 2.70 -9.28 -4.48
CA GLU A 101 2.72 -10.74 -4.32
C GLU A 101 3.88 -11.21 -3.46
N ASN A 102 5.08 -10.67 -3.68
CA ASN A 102 6.28 -11.07 -2.94
C ASN A 102 6.20 -10.75 -1.45
N MET A 103 5.47 -9.69 -1.07
CA MET A 103 5.31 -9.26 0.32
C MET A 103 4.35 -10.14 1.12
N GLN A 104 3.59 -11.04 0.48
CA GLN A 104 2.50 -11.81 1.10
C GLN A 104 2.89 -13.27 1.40
N GLN A 105 4.04 -13.48 2.03
CA GLN A 105 4.52 -14.82 2.38
C GLN A 105 3.67 -15.47 3.49
N ASP A 106 3.69 -16.80 3.55
CA ASP A 106 2.76 -17.63 4.36
C ASP A 106 2.79 -17.39 5.88
N SER A 107 3.78 -16.64 6.40
CA SER A 107 3.97 -16.37 7.84
C SER A 107 3.72 -14.92 8.26
N VAL A 108 3.22 -14.08 7.36
CA VAL A 108 3.08 -12.65 7.59
C VAL A 108 1.85 -12.32 8.45
N ARG A 109 2.09 -11.57 9.53
CA ARG A 109 1.02 -10.90 10.29
C ARG A 109 0.93 -9.44 9.92
N TRP A 110 -0.21 -9.03 9.37
CA TRP A 110 -0.45 -7.67 8.95
C TRP A 110 -1.06 -6.82 10.06
N VAL A 111 -0.60 -5.58 10.15
CA VAL A 111 -1.28 -4.49 10.87
C VAL A 111 -1.50 -3.32 9.92
N VAL A 112 -2.50 -2.50 10.19
CA VAL A 112 -2.71 -1.21 9.52
C VAL A 112 -2.55 -0.07 10.53
N LEU A 113 -1.82 0.97 10.14
CA LEU A 113 -1.74 2.23 10.86
C LEU A 113 -3.10 2.90 10.79
N GLN A 114 -3.74 3.13 11.94
CA GLN A 114 -5.08 3.68 12.01
C GLN A 114 -5.11 4.86 12.99
N ASN A 115 -5.42 6.05 12.47
CA ASN A 115 -5.69 7.20 13.33
C ASN A 115 -6.65 8.22 12.70
N TYR A 116 -7.58 7.77 11.84
CA TYR A 116 -8.58 8.64 11.23
C TYR A 116 -9.25 9.57 12.23
N ARG A 117 -9.23 10.88 11.94
CA ARG A 117 -9.77 11.93 12.83
C ARG A 117 -9.23 11.88 14.27
N ASN A 118 -8.01 11.41 14.48
CA ASN A 118 -7.41 11.19 15.79
C ASN A 118 -8.21 10.23 16.69
N LEU A 119 -8.88 9.23 16.10
CA LEU A 119 -9.65 8.23 16.84
C LEU A 119 -8.84 7.57 17.97
N ASN A 120 -7.54 7.37 17.75
CA ASN A 120 -6.62 6.72 18.69
C ASN A 120 -5.75 7.71 19.48
N SER A 121 -6.26 8.95 19.63
CA SER A 121 -5.59 10.13 20.19
C SER A 121 -4.78 10.93 19.18
N GLU A 122 -4.56 12.21 19.49
CA GLU A 122 -3.65 13.04 18.70
C GLU A 122 -2.21 12.51 18.85
N ALA A 123 -1.51 12.34 17.73
CA ALA A 123 -0.11 11.92 17.74
C ALA A 123 0.75 12.93 18.52
N PRO A 124 1.74 12.52 19.33
CA PRO A 124 2.71 13.43 19.94
C PRO A 124 3.49 14.23 18.90
N LEU A 125 4.09 15.36 19.29
CA LEU A 125 4.98 16.10 18.39
C LEU A 125 6.22 15.29 18.08
N VAL A 126 6.56 15.21 16.79
CA VAL A 126 7.82 14.62 16.32
C VAL A 126 9.00 15.53 16.59
N ARG A 127 10.19 14.94 16.67
CA ARG A 127 11.45 15.64 16.95
C ARG A 127 11.71 16.84 16.05
N ARG A 128 11.39 16.72 14.75
CA ARG A 128 11.50 17.81 13.77
C ARG A 128 10.19 17.96 13.02
N TYR A 129 9.52 19.08 13.21
CA TYR A 129 8.26 19.40 12.54
C TYR A 129 8.32 20.77 11.87
N VAL A 130 7.46 20.97 10.89
CA VAL A 130 7.23 22.23 10.20
C VAL A 130 5.76 22.61 10.27
N ARG A 131 5.46 23.89 10.05
CA ARG A 131 4.10 24.32 9.68
C ARG A 131 4.00 24.34 8.16
N ASN A 132 3.14 23.48 7.61
CA ASN A 132 3.00 23.35 6.16
C ASN A 132 2.21 24.53 5.56
N ALA A 133 1.98 24.49 4.24
CA ALA A 133 1.20 25.52 3.51
C ALA A 133 -0.26 25.68 3.99
N TYR A 134 -0.76 24.74 4.80
CA TYR A 134 -2.08 24.76 5.43
C TYR A 134 -2.03 25.26 6.88
N HIS A 135 -0.88 25.76 7.34
CA HIS A 135 -0.55 26.15 8.71
C HIS A 135 -0.64 25.03 9.75
N ARG A 136 -0.75 23.77 9.29
CA ARG A 136 -0.83 22.57 10.14
C ARG A 136 0.56 22.05 10.45
N VAL A 137 0.69 21.37 11.59
CA VAL A 137 1.92 20.68 11.97
C VAL A 137 2.09 19.45 11.08
N ALA A 138 3.25 19.32 10.46
CA ALA A 138 3.66 18.16 9.68
C ALA A 138 5.12 17.79 10.00
N ASP A 139 5.51 16.55 9.75
CA ASP A 139 6.93 16.19 9.76
C ASP A 139 7.67 16.78 8.54
N THR A 140 8.98 16.59 8.49
CA THR A 140 9.83 17.08 7.39
C THR A 140 9.60 16.37 6.06
N LEU A 141 8.82 15.28 6.03
CA LEU A 141 8.42 14.54 4.83
C LEU A 141 7.01 14.94 4.34
N GLY A 142 6.36 15.90 5.01
CA GLY A 142 5.04 16.41 4.62
C GLY A 142 3.86 15.56 5.10
N VAL A 143 4.08 14.64 6.05
CA VAL A 143 2.97 13.92 6.70
C VAL A 143 2.43 14.78 7.84
N GLU A 144 1.15 15.18 7.76
CA GLU A 144 0.50 15.99 8.78
C GLU A 144 0.36 15.21 10.10
N ARG A 145 0.52 15.88 11.25
CA ARG A 145 0.28 15.29 12.58
C ARG A 145 -1.15 14.80 12.73
N TYR A 146 -2.11 15.59 12.22
CA TYR A 146 -3.52 15.25 12.28
C TYR A 146 -3.79 13.97 11.48
N GLN A 147 -4.42 13.00 12.13
CA GLN A 147 -4.76 11.69 11.59
C GLN A 147 -3.60 10.75 11.29
N SER A 148 -2.41 11.04 11.81
CA SER A 148 -1.24 10.21 11.60
C SER A 148 -0.85 9.43 12.85
N VAL A 149 0.05 8.47 12.65
CA VAL A 149 0.58 7.59 13.67
C VAL A 149 2.02 8.00 13.99
N PRO A 150 2.40 8.21 15.25
CA PRO A 150 3.79 8.54 15.60
C PRO A 150 4.70 7.31 15.42
N LEU A 151 5.81 7.48 14.70
CA LEU A 151 6.82 6.45 14.50
C LEU A 151 8.07 6.77 15.32
N TYR A 152 8.47 5.82 16.16
CA TYR A 152 9.61 5.93 17.06
C TYR A 152 10.77 5.08 16.54
N LEU A 153 11.98 5.57 16.77
CA LEU A 153 13.19 4.78 16.52
C LEU A 153 13.23 3.61 17.51
N LEU A 154 13.88 2.51 17.13
CA LEU A 154 14.09 1.37 18.03
C LEU A 154 14.93 1.74 19.27
N THR A 155 15.66 2.85 19.21
CA THR A 155 16.55 3.35 20.27
C THR A 155 15.97 4.51 21.08
N ASP A 156 14.80 5.05 20.70
CA ASP A 156 14.17 6.17 21.42
C ASP A 156 12.63 6.04 21.41
N THR A 157 12.08 5.73 22.58
CA THR A 157 10.63 5.64 22.83
C THR A 157 10.04 6.90 23.47
N LEU A 158 10.84 7.93 23.73
CA LEU A 158 10.40 9.19 24.35
C LEU A 158 9.84 10.15 23.31
N THR A 159 10.55 10.33 22.19
CA THR A 159 10.16 11.29 21.13
C THR A 159 10.04 10.59 19.78
N PRO A 160 8.88 10.69 19.09
CA PRO A 160 8.75 10.10 17.76
C PRO A 160 9.61 10.86 16.75
N GLU A 161 10.16 10.14 15.78
CA GLU A 161 11.01 10.70 14.74
C GLU A 161 10.19 11.31 13.61
N ARG A 162 9.12 10.63 13.20
CA ARG A 162 8.26 11.05 12.08
C ARG A 162 6.84 10.51 12.20
N TYR A 163 5.98 10.88 11.27
CA TYR A 163 4.60 10.40 11.22
C TYR A 163 4.41 9.34 10.12
N GLY A 164 3.74 8.25 10.48
CA GLY A 164 3.20 7.27 9.56
C GLY A 164 1.77 7.63 9.17
N ARG A 165 1.45 7.51 7.88
CA ARG A 165 0.12 7.88 7.38
C ARG A 165 -0.90 6.79 7.68
N ASP A 166 -2.09 7.19 8.11
CA ASP A 166 -3.22 6.28 8.30
C ASP A 166 -3.53 5.49 7.00
N GLY A 167 -3.88 4.22 7.14
CA GLY A 167 -4.10 3.28 6.04
C GLY A 167 -2.85 2.55 5.54
N THR A 168 -1.66 2.94 6.01
CA THR A 168 -0.42 2.21 5.66
C THR A 168 -0.42 0.83 6.31
N ILE A 169 -0.15 -0.21 5.52
CA ILE A 169 0.02 -1.58 6.03
C ILE A 169 1.47 -1.84 6.46
N ALA A 170 1.65 -2.71 7.46
CA ALA A 170 2.96 -3.08 7.96
C ALA A 170 2.97 -4.53 8.44
N TYR A 171 4.16 -5.15 8.37
CA TYR A 171 4.43 -6.41 9.04
C TYR A 171 4.53 -6.17 10.55
N LEU A 172 3.85 -6.99 11.34
CA LEU A 172 4.00 -7.01 12.80
C LEU A 172 5.13 -7.96 13.20
N GLN A 173 6.25 -7.40 13.63
CA GLN A 173 7.44 -8.16 14.04
C GLN A 173 7.34 -8.64 15.49
N GLY A 174 6.75 -7.83 16.37
CA GLY A 174 6.61 -8.19 17.78
C GLY A 174 6.08 -7.07 18.65
N ARG A 175 5.97 -7.35 19.95
CA ARG A 175 5.56 -6.40 20.98
C ARG A 175 6.75 -6.08 21.88
N GLU A 176 6.93 -4.81 22.18
CA GLU A 176 7.99 -4.27 23.03
C GLU A 176 7.35 -3.32 24.06
N GLY A 177 6.92 -3.89 25.20
CA GLY A 177 6.16 -3.15 26.21
C GLY A 177 4.81 -2.65 25.67
N SER A 178 4.62 -1.33 25.68
CA SER A 178 3.43 -0.64 25.14
C SER A 178 3.53 -0.32 23.65
N PHE A 179 4.64 -0.68 23.01
CA PHE A 179 4.88 -0.51 21.58
C PHE A 179 4.80 -1.85 20.86
N CYS A 180 4.54 -1.77 19.56
CA CYS A 180 4.76 -2.84 18.62
C CYS A 180 5.89 -2.45 17.69
N ARG A 181 6.77 -3.41 17.39
CA ARG A 181 7.77 -3.29 16.34
C ARG A 181 7.14 -3.69 15.02
N ILE A 182 7.21 -2.80 14.04
CA ILE A 182 6.61 -2.98 12.72
C ILE A 182 7.61 -2.69 11.61
N LEU A 183 7.42 -3.31 10.46
CA LEU A 183 8.07 -2.95 9.20
C LEU A 183 6.99 -2.51 8.21
N PRO A 184 6.80 -1.21 7.97
CA PRO A 184 5.82 -0.74 6.99
C PRO A 184 6.13 -1.25 5.58
N ALA A 185 5.11 -1.69 4.84
CA ALA A 185 5.29 -2.30 3.50
C ALA A 185 5.72 -1.29 2.42
N THR A 186 5.95 -0.03 2.77
CA THR A 186 6.45 0.99 1.86
C THR A 186 7.75 1.61 2.35
N PHE A 187 8.27 1.16 3.51
CA PHE A 187 9.50 1.64 4.12
C PHE A 187 10.54 0.52 4.14
N GLU A 188 11.81 0.91 4.20
CA GLU A 188 12.94 -0.02 4.28
C GLU A 188 13.38 -0.30 5.73
N GLU A 189 12.77 0.39 6.71
CA GLU A 189 13.21 0.41 8.10
C GLU A 189 12.07 0.02 9.04
N GLU A 190 12.46 -0.56 10.18
CA GLU A 190 11.55 -0.91 11.26
C GLU A 190 11.32 0.26 12.23
N TRP A 191 10.12 0.30 12.80
CA TRP A 191 9.67 1.37 13.68
C TRP A 191 8.96 0.81 14.90
N LEU A 192 9.08 1.52 16.03
CA LEU A 192 8.23 1.32 17.18
C LEU A 192 6.98 2.20 17.06
N VAL A 193 5.81 1.61 17.31
CA VAL A 193 4.52 2.30 17.27
C VAL A 193 3.69 1.92 18.49
N PRO A 194 3.11 2.88 19.24
CA PRO A 194 2.22 2.56 20.34
C PRO A 194 1.03 1.71 19.85
N GLU A 195 0.75 0.60 20.54
CA GLU A 195 -0.22 -0.42 20.10
C GLU A 195 -1.58 0.16 19.70
N ARG A 196 -2.06 1.18 20.43
CA ARG A 196 -3.35 1.83 20.17
C ARG A 196 -3.52 2.38 18.74
N TYR A 197 -2.44 2.66 18.02
CA TYR A 197 -2.48 3.18 16.65
C TYR A 197 -2.48 2.09 15.58
N LEU A 198 -2.39 0.83 15.99
CA LEU A 198 -2.33 -0.32 15.08
C LEU A 198 -3.61 -1.12 15.20
N LYS A 199 -4.19 -1.44 14.05
CA LYS A 199 -5.24 -2.46 13.96
C LYS A 199 -4.64 -3.72 13.34
N PRO A 200 -4.58 -4.86 14.07
CA PRO A 200 -4.26 -6.16 13.48
C PRO A 200 -5.30 -6.54 12.43
N LEU A 201 -4.84 -7.10 11.31
CA LEU A 201 -5.70 -7.73 10.32
C LEU A 201 -5.81 -9.24 10.62
N ALA A 202 -6.76 -9.93 9.99
CA ALA A 202 -6.90 -11.37 10.17
C ALA A 202 -5.64 -12.11 9.68
N ASP A 203 -5.26 -13.22 10.32
CA ASP A 203 -4.07 -14.00 9.93
C ASP A 203 -4.18 -14.58 8.50
N THR A 204 -5.40 -14.71 7.99
CA THR A 204 -5.68 -15.16 6.61
C THR A 204 -5.71 -14.01 5.59
N THR A 205 -5.27 -12.80 5.97
CA THR A 205 -5.37 -11.62 5.10
C THR A 205 -4.41 -11.73 3.92
N VAL A 206 -5.00 -11.74 2.73
CA VAL A 206 -4.32 -11.64 1.45
C VAL A 206 -4.99 -10.57 0.58
N PHE A 207 -4.19 -9.87 -0.20
CA PHE A 207 -4.50 -8.77 -1.08
C PHE A 207 -4.54 -9.27 -2.52
N HIS A 208 -5.71 -9.75 -2.94
CA HIS A 208 -5.98 -10.11 -4.34
C HIS A 208 -6.57 -8.95 -5.14
N HIS A 209 -7.03 -7.90 -4.47
CA HIS A 209 -7.71 -6.76 -5.10
C HIS A 209 -6.83 -5.52 -4.97
N VAL A 210 -6.40 -4.95 -6.09
CA VAL A 210 -5.56 -3.75 -6.11
C VAL A 210 -6.17 -2.70 -7.03
N ILE A 211 -6.26 -1.48 -6.53
CA ILE A 211 -6.79 -0.32 -7.24
C ILE A 211 -5.64 0.65 -7.46
N PHE A 212 -5.29 0.91 -8.71
CA PHE A 212 -4.26 1.88 -9.06
C PHE A 212 -4.89 3.22 -9.42
N VAL A 213 -4.38 4.30 -8.84
CA VAL A 213 -4.80 5.67 -9.12
C VAL A 213 -3.60 6.45 -9.62
N ASP A 214 -3.66 6.90 -10.88
CA ASP A 214 -2.64 7.77 -11.47
C ASP A 214 -3.06 9.24 -11.29
N ARG A 215 -2.31 9.98 -10.47
CA ARG A 215 -2.59 11.41 -10.25
C ARG A 215 -2.16 12.30 -11.42
N ARG A 216 -1.23 11.84 -12.26
CA ARG A 216 -0.69 12.65 -13.35
C ARG A 216 -1.63 12.57 -14.55
N ASP A 217 -1.99 11.36 -14.94
CA ASP A 217 -2.86 11.12 -16.09
C ASP A 217 -4.35 11.03 -15.74
N GLN A 218 -4.68 11.16 -14.45
CA GLN A 218 -6.05 11.22 -13.93
C GLN A 218 -6.88 9.99 -14.35
N ASN A 219 -6.30 8.80 -14.23
CA ASN A 219 -6.99 7.54 -14.48
C ASN A 219 -6.94 6.63 -13.25
N ILE A 220 -7.77 5.60 -13.30
CA ILE A 220 -7.87 4.57 -12.27
C ILE A 220 -8.05 3.22 -12.96
N ALA A 221 -7.37 2.19 -12.45
CA ALA A 221 -7.53 0.82 -12.90
C ALA A 221 -7.75 -0.10 -11.71
N THR A 222 -8.59 -1.12 -11.88
CA THR A 222 -8.75 -2.19 -10.89
C THR A 222 -8.16 -3.48 -11.42
N LEU A 223 -7.42 -4.19 -10.56
CA LEU A 223 -6.74 -5.42 -10.89
C LEU A 223 -7.01 -6.48 -9.83
N GLU A 224 -7.22 -7.70 -10.31
CA GLU A 224 -7.54 -8.87 -9.51
C GLU A 224 -6.56 -9.99 -9.78
N ARG A 225 -5.96 -10.55 -8.73
CA ARG A 225 -5.06 -11.69 -8.85
C ARG A 225 -5.87 -12.96 -9.09
N THR A 226 -5.52 -13.72 -10.12
CA THR A 226 -6.12 -15.03 -10.41
C THR A 226 -5.15 -16.20 -10.26
N GLY A 227 -3.86 -15.92 -10.23
CA GLY A 227 -2.80 -16.89 -10.06
C GLY A 227 -1.50 -16.19 -9.68
N ARG A 228 -0.44 -16.96 -9.43
CA ARG A 228 0.88 -16.38 -9.14
C ARG A 228 1.41 -15.64 -10.37
N GLY A 229 1.63 -14.34 -10.25
CA GLY A 229 2.03 -13.48 -11.37
C GLY A 229 0.91 -13.19 -12.37
N GLU A 230 -0.29 -13.71 -12.18
CA GLU A 230 -1.40 -13.55 -13.12
C GLU A 230 -2.46 -12.59 -12.56
N TRP A 231 -2.63 -11.45 -13.26
CA TRP A 231 -3.57 -10.42 -12.87
C TRP A 231 -4.52 -10.08 -14.02
N LYS A 232 -5.80 -9.97 -13.67
CA LYS A 232 -6.85 -9.53 -14.58
C LYS A 232 -7.18 -8.07 -14.33
N ILE A 233 -7.19 -7.27 -15.39
CA ILE A 233 -7.68 -5.89 -15.37
C ILE A 233 -9.20 -5.93 -15.38
N ARG A 234 -9.84 -5.41 -14.33
CA ARG A 234 -11.29 -5.47 -14.12
C ARG A 234 -12.03 -4.18 -14.49
N SER A 235 -11.34 -3.04 -14.49
CA SER A 235 -11.85 -1.76 -14.98
C SER A 235 -10.70 -0.81 -15.32
N MET A 236 -10.97 0.16 -16.20
CA MET A 236 -10.00 1.14 -16.69
C MET A 236 -10.72 2.47 -16.97
N ASN A 237 -10.68 3.44 -16.05
CA ASN A 237 -11.59 4.60 -16.14
C ASN A 237 -10.89 5.93 -15.87
N PRO A 238 -11.50 7.05 -16.31
CA PRO A 238 -11.06 8.38 -15.89
C PRO A 238 -11.41 8.62 -14.43
N ALA A 239 -10.52 9.31 -13.71
CA ALA A 239 -10.71 9.71 -12.32
C ALA A 239 -10.39 11.20 -12.13
N THR A 240 -10.75 11.77 -10.98
CA THR A 240 -10.26 13.08 -10.56
C THR A 240 -9.64 12.95 -9.17
N THR A 241 -8.36 13.27 -9.04
CA THR A 241 -7.65 13.24 -7.75
C THR A 241 -7.65 14.61 -7.05
N GLY A 242 -7.09 14.63 -5.84
CA GLY A 242 -6.93 15.81 -5.01
C GLY A 242 -5.98 16.83 -5.59
N ARG A 243 -6.34 18.12 -5.49
CA ARG A 243 -5.49 19.24 -5.90
C ARG A 243 -4.84 19.94 -4.71
N HIS A 244 -3.70 20.57 -4.95
CA HIS A 244 -3.04 21.46 -3.98
C HIS A 244 -3.73 22.84 -3.95
N VAL A 245 -4.70 23.05 -3.05
CA VAL A 245 -5.30 24.38 -2.84
C VAL A 245 -5.55 24.58 -1.34
N PRO A 246 -4.56 25.08 -0.59
CA PRO A 246 -4.75 25.48 0.80
C PRO A 246 -5.88 26.52 0.98
N PRO A 247 -6.62 26.49 2.11
CA PRO A 247 -6.50 25.54 3.22
C PRO A 247 -7.39 24.28 3.06
N TYR A 248 -8.17 24.17 2.00
CA TYR A 248 -9.31 23.24 1.93
C TYR A 248 -9.05 21.98 1.09
N ALA A 249 -8.21 22.03 0.07
CA ALA A 249 -7.93 20.87 -0.79
C ALA A 249 -6.45 20.48 -0.74
N GLN A 250 -6.20 19.19 -0.58
CA GLN A 250 -4.88 18.58 -0.60
C GLN A 250 -4.78 17.60 -1.75
N GLU A 251 -3.57 17.38 -2.23
CA GLU A 251 -3.29 16.28 -3.13
C GLU A 251 -3.69 14.96 -2.49
N THR A 252 -4.24 14.04 -3.29
CA THR A 252 -4.31 12.64 -2.87
C THR A 252 -2.88 12.21 -2.50
N PRO A 253 -2.61 11.51 -1.39
CA PRO A 253 -1.23 11.16 -1.02
C PRO A 253 -0.71 9.98 -1.86
N LEU A 254 0.58 10.01 -2.25
CA LEU A 254 1.25 8.89 -2.94
C LEU A 254 1.43 7.72 -1.98
N GLY A 255 1.47 6.49 -2.48
CA GLY A 255 1.77 5.30 -1.67
C GLY A 255 0.73 4.18 -1.80
N MET A 256 0.83 3.18 -0.93
CA MET A 256 -0.01 2.00 -0.88
C MET A 256 -0.80 1.97 0.43
N TYR A 257 -2.12 1.86 0.32
CA TYR A 257 -3.04 2.00 1.44
C TYR A 257 -4.10 0.91 1.45
N LEU A 258 -4.53 0.48 2.62
CA LEU A 258 -5.62 -0.47 2.80
C LEU A 258 -6.99 0.19 2.61
N VAL A 259 -7.93 -0.47 1.94
CA VAL A 259 -9.35 -0.07 2.00
C VAL A 259 -9.89 -0.39 3.39
N GLN A 260 -10.19 0.64 4.18
CA GLN A 260 -10.51 0.51 5.61
C GLN A 260 -12.00 0.63 5.93
N GLN A 261 -12.78 1.33 5.10
CA GLN A 261 -14.19 1.58 5.37
C GLN A 261 -14.95 1.86 4.08
N LYS A 262 -16.23 1.48 4.06
CA LYS A 262 -17.17 1.77 2.98
C LYS A 262 -18.36 2.57 3.50
N LYS A 263 -18.84 3.54 2.73
CA LYS A 263 -20.05 4.32 3.00
C LYS A 263 -20.86 4.47 1.71
N THR A 264 -22.10 3.99 1.71
CA THR A 264 -23.03 4.22 0.58
C THR A 264 -23.28 5.71 0.35
N ARG A 265 -23.31 6.48 1.44
CA ARG A 265 -23.49 7.93 1.44
C ARG A 265 -22.46 8.58 2.38
N MET A 266 -21.38 9.14 1.83
CA MET A 266 -20.39 9.91 2.59
C MET A 266 -20.77 11.39 2.62
N VAL A 267 -21.25 11.88 3.76
CA VAL A 267 -21.56 13.31 3.95
C VAL A 267 -20.28 14.14 4.03
N PHE A 268 -20.25 15.27 3.33
CA PHE A 268 -19.20 16.27 3.43
C PHE A 268 -19.78 17.64 3.79
N LEU A 269 -18.95 18.47 4.43
CA LEU A 269 -19.32 19.81 4.87
C LEU A 269 -18.90 20.85 3.84
N LYS A 270 -19.47 22.05 3.92
CA LYS A 270 -19.00 23.21 3.14
C LYS A 270 -17.62 23.65 3.66
N ASP A 271 -16.78 24.12 2.75
CA ASP A 271 -15.45 24.64 3.11
C ASP A 271 -15.59 25.75 4.16
N GLY A 272 -14.86 25.62 5.27
CA GLY A 272 -14.85 26.59 6.37
C GLY A 272 -16.11 26.63 7.24
N SER A 273 -17.04 25.66 7.10
CA SER A 273 -18.29 25.63 7.86
C SER A 273 -18.64 24.24 8.39
N ALA A 274 -19.44 24.21 9.47
CA ALA A 274 -20.05 22.98 9.99
C ALA A 274 -21.30 22.55 9.20
N GLU A 275 -21.77 23.38 8.26
CA GLU A 275 -22.94 23.08 7.45
C GLU A 275 -22.69 21.93 6.46
N THR A 276 -23.71 21.11 6.24
CA THR A 276 -23.67 20.04 5.23
C THR A 276 -23.56 20.66 3.82
N GLY A 277 -22.50 20.29 3.10
CA GLY A 277 -22.28 20.67 1.71
C GLY A 277 -22.92 19.69 0.72
N GLY A 278 -23.11 18.43 1.12
CA GLY A 278 -23.68 17.39 0.29
C GLY A 278 -23.24 15.99 0.69
N TYR A 279 -23.26 15.08 -0.28
CA TYR A 279 -22.75 13.73 -0.09
C TYR A 279 -22.05 13.19 -1.34
N ALA A 280 -21.10 12.29 -1.13
CA ALA A 280 -20.53 11.47 -2.19
C ALA A 280 -21.08 10.03 -2.10
N PRO A 281 -21.62 9.46 -3.19
CA PRO A 281 -22.12 8.10 -3.21
C PRO A 281 -20.98 7.07 -3.29
N TYR A 282 -21.20 5.88 -2.73
CA TYR A 282 -20.34 4.69 -2.85
C TYR A 282 -18.86 4.96 -2.53
N ALA A 283 -18.60 5.50 -1.35
CA ALA A 283 -17.28 5.92 -0.93
C ALA A 283 -16.50 4.79 -0.23
N SER A 284 -15.30 4.50 -0.72
CA SER A 284 -14.36 3.52 -0.15
C SER A 284 -13.12 4.27 0.39
N ARG A 285 -12.97 4.33 1.72
CA ARG A 285 -11.88 5.03 2.42
C ARG A 285 -10.59 4.23 2.34
N PHE A 286 -9.47 4.89 2.05
CA PHE A 286 -8.16 4.23 2.07
C PHE A 286 -7.12 4.89 2.98
N THR A 287 -7.10 6.23 3.08
CA THR A 287 -6.13 6.93 3.96
C THR A 287 -6.69 8.28 4.41
N ASN A 288 -6.48 8.64 5.67
CA ASN A 288 -6.96 9.91 6.24
C ASN A 288 -8.44 10.14 5.85
N GLY A 289 -8.75 11.31 5.28
CA GLY A 289 -10.05 11.65 4.72
C GLY A 289 -10.22 11.35 3.24
N ALA A 290 -9.32 10.60 2.60
CA ALA A 290 -9.38 10.25 1.18
C ALA A 290 -10.25 9.01 0.95
N TYR A 291 -11.17 9.14 0.01
CA TYR A 291 -12.07 8.07 -0.44
C TYR A 291 -12.04 7.98 -1.95
N ILE A 292 -12.19 6.77 -2.49
CA ILE A 292 -12.67 6.55 -3.86
C ILE A 292 -14.19 6.67 -3.81
N HIS A 293 -14.78 7.60 -4.53
CA HIS A 293 -16.24 7.84 -4.47
C HIS A 293 -16.82 8.29 -5.82
N GLY A 294 -18.15 8.21 -5.98
CA GLY A 294 -18.88 8.67 -7.16
C GLY A 294 -18.98 10.19 -7.24
N VAL A 295 -19.72 10.74 -8.19
CA VAL A 295 -19.80 12.20 -8.34
C VAL A 295 -20.51 12.83 -7.12
N PRO A 296 -19.88 13.78 -6.40
CA PRO A 296 -20.50 14.48 -5.28
C PRO A 296 -21.81 15.15 -5.69
N VAL A 297 -22.81 15.04 -4.83
CA VAL A 297 -24.10 15.70 -4.96
C VAL A 297 -24.17 16.80 -3.92
N ASN A 298 -24.01 18.04 -4.39
CA ASN A 298 -24.08 19.23 -3.55
C ASN A 298 -25.54 19.57 -3.22
N VAL A 299 -25.81 19.98 -1.98
CA VAL A 299 -27.13 20.50 -1.61
C VAL A 299 -27.51 21.71 -2.49
N PRO A 300 -28.79 21.89 -2.86
CA PRO A 300 -29.97 21.14 -2.41
C PRO A 300 -30.25 19.86 -3.21
N ARG A 301 -29.41 19.50 -4.20
CA ARG A 301 -29.64 18.30 -5.00
C ARG A 301 -29.55 17.05 -4.13
N THR A 302 -30.42 16.08 -4.37
CA THR A 302 -30.46 14.81 -3.65
C THR A 302 -30.17 13.61 -4.55
N ALA A 303 -30.56 13.68 -5.82
CA ALA A 303 -30.33 12.62 -6.80
C ALA A 303 -28.86 12.48 -7.17
N MET A 304 -28.40 11.23 -7.25
CA MET A 304 -27.05 10.88 -7.71
C MET A 304 -26.77 11.46 -9.10
N ILE A 305 -25.51 11.84 -9.31
CA ILE A 305 -25.01 12.29 -10.61
C ILE A 305 -24.15 11.16 -11.16
N GLU A 306 -24.45 10.67 -12.36
CA GLU A 306 -23.70 9.54 -12.91
C GLU A 306 -22.28 9.93 -13.31
N TYR A 307 -22.13 11.03 -14.05
CA TYR A 307 -20.87 11.41 -14.66
C TYR A 307 -20.58 12.90 -14.49
N SER A 308 -19.30 13.25 -14.43
CA SER A 308 -18.83 14.65 -14.37
C SER A 308 -17.83 14.88 -15.50
N TRP A 309 -18.01 15.97 -16.24
CA TRP A 309 -17.13 16.37 -17.36
C TRP A 309 -15.66 16.56 -16.95
N SER A 310 -15.38 16.72 -15.66
CA SER A 310 -14.02 16.94 -15.14
C SER A 310 -13.27 15.64 -14.80
N LEU A 311 -13.90 14.47 -14.91
CA LEU A 311 -13.21 13.18 -14.79
C LEU A 311 -12.15 13.06 -15.89
N GLY A 312 -10.95 12.60 -15.54
CA GLY A 312 -9.85 12.45 -16.49
C GLY A 312 -9.22 13.77 -16.94
N THR A 313 -9.53 14.91 -16.31
CA THR A 313 -8.97 16.21 -16.70
C THR A 313 -7.72 16.57 -15.91
N THR A 314 -7.85 17.36 -14.85
CA THR A 314 -6.80 17.73 -13.91
C THR A 314 -7.28 17.43 -12.50
N PRO A 315 -6.38 17.39 -11.50
CA PRO A 315 -6.80 17.29 -10.11
C PRO A 315 -7.77 18.41 -9.73
N ARG A 316 -8.88 18.06 -9.08
CA ARG A 316 -9.92 19.03 -8.65
C ARG A 316 -10.58 18.72 -7.31
N SER A 317 -10.41 17.53 -6.75
CA SER A 317 -11.07 17.15 -5.50
C SER A 317 -10.32 17.69 -4.27
N HIS A 318 -10.93 17.53 -3.10
CA HIS A 318 -10.33 17.80 -1.79
C HIS A 318 -9.73 16.49 -1.24
N MET A 319 -8.60 16.04 -1.79
CA MET A 319 -7.88 14.78 -1.47
C MET A 319 -8.47 13.47 -2.02
N CYS A 320 -9.79 13.38 -2.21
CA CYS A 320 -10.46 12.15 -2.65
C CYS A 320 -10.18 11.78 -4.12
N VAL A 321 -10.58 10.57 -4.52
CA VAL A 321 -10.55 10.10 -5.91
C VAL A 321 -11.99 9.99 -6.41
N ARG A 322 -12.42 10.97 -7.21
CA ARG A 322 -13.78 11.03 -7.75
C ARG A 322 -13.86 10.25 -9.05
N ASN A 323 -14.95 9.50 -9.20
CA ASN A 323 -15.22 8.62 -10.34
C ASN A 323 -16.62 8.87 -10.91
N ALA A 324 -16.92 8.24 -12.05
CA ALA A 324 -18.31 7.99 -12.41
C ALA A 324 -19.00 7.24 -11.27
N THR A 325 -20.26 7.55 -10.97
CA THR A 325 -20.94 6.98 -9.80
C THR A 325 -21.16 5.48 -9.94
N SER A 326 -21.50 4.99 -11.12
CA SER A 326 -21.54 3.54 -11.41
C SER A 326 -20.17 2.86 -11.28
N HIS A 327 -19.08 3.46 -11.76
CA HIS A 327 -17.72 2.93 -11.55
C HIS A 327 -17.36 2.87 -10.06
N SER A 328 -17.69 3.90 -9.30
CA SER A 328 -17.48 3.90 -7.85
C SER A 328 -18.32 2.85 -7.14
N LYS A 329 -19.55 2.60 -7.61
CA LYS A 329 -20.39 1.51 -7.11
C LYS A 329 -19.75 0.15 -7.39
N PHE A 330 -19.23 -0.06 -8.60
CA PHE A 330 -18.49 -1.27 -8.95
C PHE A 330 -17.32 -1.49 -7.97
N ILE A 331 -16.45 -0.51 -7.76
CA ILE A 331 -15.34 -0.61 -6.80
C ILE A 331 -15.88 -0.88 -5.37
N PHE A 332 -16.95 -0.20 -4.98
CA PHE A 332 -17.58 -0.36 -3.67
C PHE A 332 -18.11 -1.78 -3.45
N ASP A 333 -18.64 -2.45 -4.47
CA ASP A 333 -19.13 -3.83 -4.34
C ASP A 333 -17.97 -4.84 -4.45
N TRP A 334 -17.06 -4.63 -5.41
CA TRP A 334 -15.98 -5.55 -5.77
C TRP A 334 -14.81 -5.57 -4.77
N ALA A 335 -14.34 -4.43 -4.25
CA ALA A 335 -13.11 -4.37 -3.46
C ALA A 335 -13.36 -4.65 -1.97
N PRO A 336 -12.95 -5.78 -1.37
CA PRO A 336 -13.23 -6.08 0.04
C PRO A 336 -12.56 -5.11 1.02
N VAL A 337 -13.23 -4.79 2.13
CA VAL A 337 -12.63 -4.03 3.24
C VAL A 337 -11.57 -4.89 3.91
N GLU A 338 -10.44 -4.29 4.26
CA GLU A 338 -9.29 -4.95 4.92
C GLU A 338 -8.57 -6.01 4.07
N GLN A 339 -8.95 -6.17 2.80
CA GLN A 339 -8.32 -7.11 1.85
C GLN A 339 -8.09 -6.52 0.45
N ALA A 340 -8.38 -5.22 0.26
CA ALA A 340 -8.08 -4.51 -0.97
C ALA A 340 -7.09 -3.36 -0.72
N LEU A 341 -6.19 -3.16 -1.67
CA LEU A 341 -5.19 -2.10 -1.63
C LEU A 341 -5.50 -1.00 -2.65
N VAL A 342 -5.20 0.24 -2.28
CA VAL A 342 -5.18 1.40 -3.17
C VAL A 342 -3.74 1.87 -3.31
N VAL A 343 -3.21 1.83 -4.53
CA VAL A 343 -1.86 2.28 -4.87
C VAL A 343 -1.96 3.56 -5.68
N VAL A 344 -1.44 4.66 -5.15
CA VAL A 344 -1.46 5.97 -5.79
C VAL A 344 -0.08 6.28 -6.37
N ILE A 345 -0.02 6.48 -7.68
CA ILE A 345 1.19 6.70 -8.50
C ILE A 345 1.13 8.06 -9.24
N GLU A 346 2.23 8.41 -9.93
CA GLU A 346 2.35 9.57 -10.83
C GLU A 346 3.27 9.31 -12.03
#